data_AF-A0A259CIY5-F1
#
_entry.id   AF-A0A259CIY5-F1
#
_cell.length_a   1.000
_cell.length_b   1.000
_cell.length_c   1.000
_cell.angle_alpha   90.00
_cell.angle_beta   90.00
_cell.angle_gamma   90.00
#
_symmetry.space_group_name_H-M   'P 1'
#
loop_
_entity.id
_entity.type
_entity.pdbx_description
1 polymer ?
#
loop_
_entity_poly.entity_id
_entity_poly.type
_entity_poly.pdbx_seq_one_letter_code
_entity_poly.pdbx_strand_id
1 'polypeptide(L)'
;MGEGFTWETQDKARDIAAAQAGWEKAKELIRDPDIRFVLLDEIIIAMRYDYIATDEVIAFLSAEKPPLTHVCLTGRGASEALIAAADLVTEMTLVKHPFRSGIKAQPGVEF
;
A
#
# COMPACT_ATOMS: atom_id res chain seq x y z
N MET A 1 -0.35 -4.52 10.94
CA MET A 1 -0.56 -3.65 12.13
C MET A 1 -0.60 -2.23 11.61
N GLY A 2 -1.69 -1.49 11.83
CA GLY A 2 -1.86 -0.12 11.34
C GLY A 2 -2.44 0.75 12.45
N GLU A 3 -1.95 1.99 12.58
CA GLU A 3 -2.24 2.89 13.71
C GLU A 3 -3.49 3.77 13.51
N GLY A 4 -4.31 3.52 12.48
CA GLY A 4 -5.51 4.30 12.21
C GLY A 4 -5.24 5.62 11.46
N PHE A 5 -6.16 6.58 11.54
CA PHE A 5 -6.12 7.82 10.76
C PHE A 5 -5.10 8.83 11.31
N THR A 6 -4.19 9.31 10.44
CA THR A 6 -3.11 10.25 10.79
C THR A 6 -3.61 11.70 10.88
N TRP A 7 -4.23 12.11 11.99
CA TRP A 7 -4.67 13.51 12.16
C TRP A 7 -4.37 14.17 13.50
N GLU A 8 -3.88 13.45 14.51
CA GLU A 8 -3.53 14.06 15.81
C GLU A 8 -2.09 13.66 16.19
N THR A 9 -1.17 14.64 16.11
CA THR A 9 0.29 14.54 16.40
C THR A 9 1.13 13.67 15.44
N GLN A 10 1.63 14.32 14.38
CA GLN A 10 2.47 13.71 13.33
C GLN A 10 3.92 13.54 13.79
N ASP A 11 4.22 12.40 14.41
CA ASP A 11 5.61 11.96 14.56
C ASP A 11 6.02 11.23 13.28
N LYS A 12 6.47 12.01 12.29
CA LYS A 12 6.92 11.49 10.98
C LYS A 12 7.96 10.38 11.13
N ALA A 13 8.82 10.43 12.16
CA ALA A 13 9.82 9.39 12.36
C ALA A 13 9.17 8.06 12.80
N ARG A 14 8.13 8.12 13.63
CA ARG A 14 7.33 6.94 13.99
C ARG A 14 6.56 6.38 12.79
N ASP A 15 5.96 7.23 11.97
CA ASP A 15 5.26 6.79 10.75
C ASP A 15 6.21 6.06 9.79
N ILE A 16 7.42 6.62 9.58
CA ILE A 16 8.47 5.98 8.77
C ILE A 16 8.87 4.64 9.37
N ALA A 17 9.13 4.58 10.68
CA ALA A 17 9.53 3.34 11.35
C ALA A 17 8.44 2.26 11.25
N ALA A 18 7.17 2.63 11.41
CA ALA A 18 6.04 1.71 11.27
C ALA A 18 5.91 1.21 9.82
N ALA A 19 6.04 2.09 8.83
CA ALA A 19 6.01 1.73 7.41
C ALA A 19 7.17 0.78 7.05
N GLN A 20 8.38 1.06 7.52
CA GLN A 20 9.55 0.21 7.32
C GLN A 20 9.38 -1.17 7.98
N ALA A 21 8.90 -1.23 9.22
CA ALA A 21 8.63 -2.50 9.90
C ALA A 21 7.55 -3.32 9.17
N GLY A 22 6.48 -2.65 8.69
CA GLY A 22 5.47 -3.28 7.85
C GLY A 22 6.04 -3.82 6.54
N TRP A 23 6.96 -3.08 5.93
CA TRP A 23 7.63 -3.48 4.70
C TRP A 23 8.57 -4.67 4.89
N GLU A 24 9.35 -4.71 5.97
CA GLU A 24 10.15 -5.90 6.30
C GLU A 24 9.26 -7.14 6.47
N LYS A 25 8.13 -6.99 7.15
CA LYS A 25 7.18 -8.11 7.29
C LYS A 25 6.58 -8.52 5.95
N ALA A 26 6.26 -7.57 5.08
CA ALA A 26 5.78 -7.86 3.74
C ALA A 26 6.82 -8.64 2.91
N LYS A 27 8.11 -8.27 3.00
CA LYS A 27 9.20 -9.00 2.32
C LYS A 27 9.28 -10.46 2.75
N GLU A 28 9.09 -10.76 4.04
CA GLU A 28 9.00 -12.14 4.54
C GLU A 28 7.81 -12.89 3.93
N LEU A 29 6.62 -12.29 3.95
CA LEU A 29 5.39 -12.91 3.44
C LEU A 29 5.43 -13.13 1.92
N ILE A 30 6.04 -12.21 1.17
CA ILE A 30 6.17 -12.31 -0.30
C ILE A 30 7.12 -13.44 -0.68
N ARG A 31 8.18 -13.66 0.09
CA ARG A 31 9.15 -14.73 -0.18
C ARG A 31 8.63 -16.14 0.13
N ASP A 32 7.61 -16.23 0.99
CA ASP A 32 7.01 -17.51 1.36
C ASP A 32 6.23 -18.11 0.17
N PRO A 33 6.69 -19.22 -0.43
CA PRO A 33 6.03 -19.82 -1.59
C PRO A 33 4.67 -20.46 -1.27
N ASP A 34 4.35 -20.68 0.01
CA ASP A 34 3.03 -21.16 0.44
C ASP A 34 1.97 -20.04 0.40
N ILE A 35 2.40 -18.78 0.42
CA ILE A 35 1.53 -17.61 0.28
C ILE A 35 1.44 -17.21 -1.20
N ARG A 36 0.31 -17.54 -1.84
CA ARG A 36 0.06 -17.25 -3.26
C ARG A 36 -0.39 -15.82 -3.55
N PHE A 37 -0.91 -15.12 -2.55
CA PHE A 37 -1.44 -13.77 -2.72
C PHE A 37 -1.13 -12.91 -1.50
N VAL A 38 -0.48 -11.77 -1.73
CA VAL A 38 -0.17 -10.78 -0.69
C VAL A 38 -0.83 -9.44 -1.06
N LEU A 39 -1.65 -8.92 -0.14
CA LEU A 39 -2.23 -7.59 -0.25
C LEU A 39 -1.40 -6.61 0.58
N LEU A 40 -0.83 -5.62 -0.10
CA LEU A 40 -0.13 -4.49 0.50
C LEU A 40 -1.07 -3.29 0.50
N ASP A 41 -1.92 -3.26 1.52
CA ASP A 41 -2.94 -2.22 1.63
C ASP A 41 -2.32 -0.85 1.95
N GLU A 42 -2.67 0.17 1.16
CA GLU A 42 -2.21 1.56 1.24
C GLU A 42 -0.69 1.76 1.15
N ILE A 43 0.08 0.77 0.66
CA ILE A 43 1.54 0.91 0.48
C ILE A 43 1.89 2.03 -0.49
N ILE A 44 1.02 2.34 -1.46
CA ILE A 44 1.22 3.46 -2.39
C ILE A 44 1.29 4.79 -1.64
N ILE A 45 0.54 4.94 -0.55
CA ILE A 45 0.59 6.14 0.29
C ILE A 45 1.93 6.23 1.03
N ALA A 46 2.42 5.11 1.57
CA ALA A 46 3.74 5.08 2.21
C ALA A 46 4.87 5.42 1.23
N MET A 47 4.80 4.93 -0.01
CA MET A 47 5.75 5.29 -1.06
C MET A 47 5.63 6.76 -1.48
N ARG A 48 4.40 7.28 -1.61
CA ARG A 48 4.15 8.67 -1.99
C ARG A 48 4.67 9.69 -0.96
N TYR A 49 4.70 9.32 0.32
CA TYR A 49 5.26 10.15 1.39
C TYR A 49 6.75 9.87 1.67
N ASP A 50 7.42 9.11 0.79
CA ASP A 50 8.84 8.73 0.90
C ASP A 50 9.18 7.98 2.18
N TYR A 51 8.20 7.27 2.78
CA TYR A 51 8.47 6.40 3.94
C TYR A 51 9.14 5.09 3.51
N ILE A 52 8.84 4.65 2.28
CA ILE A 52 9.45 3.52 1.59
C ILE A 52 9.82 3.99 0.18
N ALA A 53 11.05 3.73 -0.26
CA ALA A 53 11.47 4.14 -1.60
C ALA A 53 10.76 3.29 -2.68
N THR A 54 10.15 3.95 -3.67
CA THR A 54 9.47 3.23 -4.78
C THR A 54 10.44 2.29 -5.51
N ASP A 55 11.65 2.76 -5.79
CA ASP A 55 12.67 1.96 -6.48
C ASP A 55 13.08 0.72 -5.69
N GLU A 56 13.08 0.80 -4.36
CA GLU A 56 13.33 -0.38 -3.50
C GLU A 56 12.23 -1.42 -3.67
N VAL A 57 10.96 -1.00 -3.66
CA VAL A 57 9.81 -1.91 -3.81
C VAL A 57 9.85 -2.57 -5.19
N ILE A 58 10.07 -1.80 -6.26
CA ILE A 58 10.16 -2.33 -7.62
C ILE A 58 11.33 -3.33 -7.74
N ALA A 59 12.51 -2.97 -7.24
CA ALA A 59 13.69 -3.84 -7.29
C ALA A 59 13.46 -5.15 -6.51
N PHE A 60 12.89 -5.06 -5.32
CA PHE A 60 12.55 -6.23 -4.51
C PHE A 60 11.54 -7.15 -5.23
N LEU A 61 10.42 -6.60 -5.72
CA LEU A 61 9.39 -7.40 -6.38
C LEU A 61 9.91 -8.07 -7.67
N SER A 62 10.84 -7.42 -8.37
CA SER A 62 11.47 -7.98 -9.57
C SER A 62 12.44 -9.11 -9.23
N ALA A 63 13.24 -8.97 -8.17
CA ALA A 63 14.30 -9.90 -7.83
C ALA A 63 13.87 -11.09 -6.96
N GLU A 64 12.92 -10.87 -6.05
CA GLU A 64 12.68 -11.78 -4.91
C GLU A 64 11.29 -12.42 -4.92
N LYS A 65 10.32 -11.85 -5.65
CA LYS A 65 8.95 -12.36 -5.70
C LYS A 65 8.91 -13.72 -6.40
N PRO A 66 8.42 -14.79 -5.75
CA PRO A 66 8.26 -16.08 -6.40
C PRO A 66 7.34 -15.98 -7.64
N PRO A 67 7.59 -16.77 -8.71
CA PRO A 67 6.85 -16.65 -9.97
C PRO A 67 5.33 -16.81 -9.85
N LEU A 68 4.87 -17.62 -8.89
CA LEU A 68 3.46 -17.91 -8.65
C LEU A 68 2.84 -17.10 -7.49
N THR A 69 3.59 -16.14 -6.93
CA THR A 69 3.08 -15.23 -5.91
C THR A 69 2.59 -13.95 -6.57
N HIS A 70 1.32 -13.63 -6.30
CA HIS A 70 0.68 -12.39 -6.71
C HIS A 70 0.78 -11.36 -5.58
N VAL A 71 1.15 -10.12 -5.92
CA VAL A 71 1.22 -9.02 -4.95
C VAL A 71 0.34 -7.89 -5.45
N CYS A 72 -0.63 -7.49 -4.65
CA CYS A 72 -1.55 -6.39 -4.95
C CYS A 72 -1.19 -5.19 -4.08
N LEU A 73 -0.95 -4.04 -4.72
CA LEU A 73 -0.62 -2.79 -4.05
C LEU A 73 -1.81 -1.85 -4.18
N THR A 74 -2.30 -1.31 -3.08
CA THR A 74 -3.41 -0.35 -3.07
C THR A 74 -2.96 1.01 -2.56
N GLY A 75 -3.82 2.01 -2.79
CA GLY A 75 -3.62 3.39 -2.41
C GLY A 75 -3.61 4.34 -3.59
N ARG A 76 -3.51 5.64 -3.31
CA ARG A 76 -3.74 6.71 -4.29
C ARG A 76 -2.44 7.33 -4.77
N GLY A 77 -2.39 7.64 -6.07
CA GLY A 77 -1.28 8.39 -6.67
C GLY A 77 -0.02 7.54 -6.86
N ALA A 78 -0.17 6.36 -7.48
CA ALA A 78 0.96 5.55 -7.92
C ALA A 78 1.87 6.37 -8.84
N SER A 79 3.19 6.25 -8.66
CA SER A 79 4.16 6.88 -9.54
C SER A 79 4.16 6.22 -10.92
N GLU A 80 4.59 6.95 -11.95
CA GLU A 80 4.71 6.41 -13.31
C GLU A 80 5.63 5.19 -13.37
N ALA A 81 6.71 5.20 -12.57
CA ALA A 81 7.63 4.07 -12.45
C ALA A 81 6.93 2.81 -11.93
N LEU A 82 6.10 2.95 -10.89
CA LEU A 82 5.35 1.82 -10.33
C LEU A 82 4.30 1.30 -11.32
N ILE A 83 3.60 2.20 -12.00
CA ILE A 83 2.62 1.86 -13.04
C ILE A 83 3.29 1.08 -14.18
N ALA A 84 4.46 1.53 -14.63
CA ALA A 84 5.20 0.87 -15.71
C ALA A 84 5.76 -0.50 -15.30
N ALA A 85 6.07 -0.69 -14.02
CA ALA A 85 6.58 -1.96 -13.49
C ALA A 85 5.48 -3.01 -13.22
N ALA A 86 4.21 -2.60 -13.12
CA ALA A 86 3.11 -3.49 -12.77
C ALA A 86 2.55 -4.25 -13.99
N ASP A 87 2.22 -5.53 -13.81
CA ASP A 87 1.57 -6.34 -14.85
C ASP A 87 0.12 -5.90 -15.14
N LEU A 88 -0.56 -5.39 -14.11
CA LEU A 88 -1.94 -4.92 -14.19
C LEU A 88 -2.12 -3.69 -13.30
N VAL A 89 -2.77 -2.66 -13.87
CA VAL A 89 -3.13 -1.43 -13.15
C VAL A 89 -4.62 -1.18 -13.32
N THR A 90 -5.31 -0.92 -12.21
CA THR A 90 -6.72 -0.47 -12.20
C THR A 90 -6.82 0.84 -11.44
N GLU A 91 -7.46 1.83 -12.05
CA GLU A 91 -7.70 3.14 -11.43
C GLU A 91 -9.17 3.25 -10.99
N MET A 92 -9.38 3.58 -9.71
CA MET A 92 -10.71 3.83 -9.15
C MET A 92 -11.00 5.34 -9.13
N THR A 93 -11.79 5.82 -10.09
CA THR A 93 -12.18 7.23 -10.19
C THR A 93 -13.47 7.51 -9.41
N LEU A 94 -13.44 8.54 -8.56
CA LEU A 94 -14.59 8.94 -7.76
C LEU A 94 -15.69 9.62 -8.60
N VAL A 95 -16.67 8.83 -9.07
CA VAL A 95 -17.84 9.37 -9.81
C VAL A 95 -18.85 10.01 -8.86
N LYS A 96 -19.17 9.35 -7.74
CA LYS A 96 -20.09 9.85 -6.71
C LYS A 96 -19.71 9.24 -5.36
N HIS A 97 -19.91 9.97 -4.26
CA HIS A 97 -19.63 9.48 -2.92
C HIS A 97 -20.61 10.06 -1.88
N PRO A 98 -21.19 9.25 -0.97
CA PRO A 98 -22.10 9.72 0.09
C PRO A 98 -21.52 10.84 0.96
N PHE A 99 -20.22 10.79 1.22
CA PHE A 99 -19.49 11.86 1.91
C PHE A 99 -19.72 13.26 1.32
N ARG A 100 -19.86 13.39 -0.02
CA ARG A 100 -20.16 14.69 -0.65
C ARG A 100 -21.58 15.19 -0.37
N SER A 101 -22.45 14.32 0.15
CA SER A 101 -23.80 14.63 0.62
C SER A 101 -23.88 14.70 2.15
N GLY A 102 -22.74 14.79 2.85
CA GLY A 102 -22.67 14.93 4.30
C GLY A 102 -22.84 13.63 5.11
N ILE A 103 -22.91 12.48 4.43
CA ILE A 103 -22.97 11.18 5.11
C ILE A 103 -21.56 10.84 5.63
N LYS A 104 -21.45 10.66 6.95
CA LYS A 104 -20.21 10.26 7.62
C LYS A 104 -19.93 8.77 7.43
N ALA A 105 -18.68 8.37 7.65
CA ALA A 105 -18.25 6.98 7.67
C ALA A 105 -19.09 6.14 8.65
N GLN A 106 -19.45 4.93 8.23
CA GLN A 106 -20.31 3.99 8.93
C GLN A 106 -19.56 2.68 9.17
N PRO A 107 -19.77 2.05 10.34
CA PRO A 107 -19.19 0.74 10.61
C PRO A 107 -19.78 -0.32 9.66
N GLY A 108 -18.92 -1.19 9.15
CA GLY A 108 -19.25 -2.22 8.17
C GLY A 108 -19.27 -1.74 6.71
N VAL A 109 -19.01 -0.45 6.46
CA VAL A 109 -18.91 0.12 5.11
C VAL A 109 -17.55 0.77 4.90
N GLU A 110 -17.22 1.81 5.67
CA GLU A 110 -15.93 2.50 5.56
C GLU A 110 -14.87 1.97 6.52
N PHE A 111 -15.27 1.33 7.63
CA PHE A 111 -14.38 0.71 8.62
C PHE A 111 -15.05 -0.41 9.41
#